data_AF-A0AAV5NZ39-F1
#
_entry.id   AF-A0AAV5NZ39-F1
#
_cell.length_a   1.000
_cell.length_b   1.000
_cell.length_c   1.000
_cell.angle_alpha   90.00
_cell.angle_beta   90.00
_cell.angle_gamma   90.00
#
_symmetry.space_group_name_H-M   'P 1'
#
loop_
_entity.id
_entity.type
_entity.pdbx_description
1 polymer ?
#
loop_
_entity_poly.entity_id
_entity_poly.type
_entity_poly.pdbx_seq_one_letter_code
_entity_poly.pdbx_strand_id
1 'polypeptide(L)'
;MAKPNEVDISRLSRYFAIEANNEFWTLSEQSATDAEKQRVLVTAFSSLYHWTKVGTQENIQLANLAVARALALNETEISLTYARESFDFFDGTGADWIQAFTNAVLSHALQVNKQLEQAEEFYNKALKIQAELTEGDRKVFDATFCHIPNPLHIPDPQ
;
A
#
# COMPACT_ATOMS: atom_id res chain seq x y z
N MET A 1 -22.81 -28.09 2.67
CA MET A 1 -23.14 -26.89 1.88
C MET A 1 -22.99 -27.23 0.41
N ALA A 2 -23.87 -26.73 -0.46
CA ALA A 2 -23.69 -26.88 -1.90
C ALA A 2 -22.46 -26.09 -2.37
N LYS A 3 -21.74 -26.61 -3.36
CA LYS A 3 -20.59 -25.91 -3.94
C LYS A 3 -21.08 -24.65 -4.68
N PRO A 4 -20.48 -23.47 -4.45
CA PRO A 4 -20.85 -22.27 -5.20
C PRO A 4 -20.56 -22.43 -6.69
N ASN A 5 -21.42 -21.84 -7.53
CA ASN A 5 -21.20 -21.76 -8.98
C ASN A 5 -20.22 -20.64 -9.33
N GLU A 6 -19.87 -20.47 -10.61
CA GLU A 6 -18.90 -19.47 -11.05
C GLU A 6 -19.36 -18.02 -10.78
N VAL A 7 -20.66 -17.74 -10.91
CA VAL A 7 -21.22 -16.41 -10.62
C VAL A 7 -21.08 -16.10 -9.13
N ASP A 8 -21.36 -17.07 -8.27
CA ASP A 8 -21.17 -16.94 -6.82
C ASP A 8 -19.69 -16.75 -6.47
N ILE A 9 -18.79 -17.54 -7.06
CA ILE A 9 -17.34 -17.42 -6.83
C ILE A 9 -16.83 -16.03 -7.24
N SER A 10 -17.27 -15.52 -8.39
CA SER A 10 -16.87 -14.20 -8.88
C SER A 10 -17.38 -13.08 -7.97
N ARG A 11 -18.67 -13.13 -7.61
CA ARG A 11 -19.29 -12.17 -6.68
C ARG A 11 -18.61 -12.18 -5.31
N LEU A 12 -18.37 -13.37 -4.74
CA LEU A 12 -17.71 -13.51 -3.45
C LEU A 12 -16.25 -13.06 -3.51
N SER A 13 -15.53 -13.36 -4.60
CA SER A 13 -14.16 -12.87 -4.76
C SER A 13 -14.12 -11.35 -4.76
N ARG A 14 -15.02 -10.68 -5.49
CA ARG A 14 -15.08 -9.21 -5.48
C ARG A 14 -15.38 -8.67 -4.08
N TYR A 15 -16.34 -9.28 -3.38
CA TYR A 15 -16.67 -8.91 -2.00
C TYR A 15 -15.44 -9.02 -1.09
N PHE A 16 -14.77 -10.18 -1.07
CA PHE A 16 -13.58 -10.38 -0.24
C PHE A 16 -12.41 -9.48 -0.62
N ALA A 17 -12.25 -9.16 -1.92
CA ALA A 17 -11.22 -8.23 -2.36
C ALA A 17 -11.41 -6.82 -1.74
N ILE A 18 -12.65 -6.34 -1.73
CA ILE A 18 -13.03 -5.03 -1.18
C ILE A 18 -12.92 -5.03 0.34
N GLU A 19 -13.53 -6.02 1.01
CA GLU A 19 -13.52 -6.10 2.48
C GLU A 19 -12.10 -6.22 3.02
N ALA A 20 -11.26 -7.08 2.41
CA ALA A 20 -9.87 -7.20 2.79
C ALA A 20 -9.11 -5.89 2.54
N ASN A 21 -9.32 -5.19 1.42
CA ASN A 21 -8.66 -3.90 1.21
C ASN A 21 -9.03 -2.87 2.29
N ASN A 22 -10.32 -2.76 2.63
CA ASN A 22 -10.79 -1.81 3.64
C ASN A 22 -10.24 -2.13 5.04
N GLU A 23 -10.23 -3.43 5.40
CA GLU A 23 -9.63 -3.89 6.64
C GLU A 23 -8.12 -3.63 6.66
N PHE A 24 -7.41 -3.86 5.55
CA PHE A 24 -5.98 -3.60 5.43
C PHE A 24 -5.65 -2.14 5.76
N TRP A 25 -6.34 -1.16 5.15
CA TRP A 25 -6.06 0.25 5.39
C TRP A 25 -6.22 0.60 6.87
N THR A 26 -7.33 0.16 7.48
CA THR A 26 -7.60 0.35 8.92
C THR A 26 -6.49 -0.26 9.79
N LEU A 27 -6.06 -1.49 9.51
CA LEU A 27 -5.02 -2.16 10.28
C LEU A 27 -3.65 -1.52 10.08
N SER A 28 -3.32 -1.08 8.87
CA SER A 28 -2.00 -0.53 8.51
C SER A 28 -1.66 0.78 9.21
N GLU A 29 -2.68 1.47 9.73
CA GLU A 29 -2.59 2.72 10.50
C GLU A 29 -2.48 2.49 12.01
N GLN A 30 -2.83 1.29 12.49
CA GLN A 30 -2.99 1.01 13.94
C GLN A 30 -2.04 -0.06 14.47
N SER A 31 -1.39 -0.82 13.59
CA SER A 31 -0.64 -2.02 13.98
C SER A 31 0.65 -1.68 14.73
N ALA A 32 0.76 -2.19 15.97
CA ALA A 32 1.90 -1.97 16.84
C ALA A 32 2.64 -3.27 17.21
N THR A 33 1.94 -4.40 17.21
CA THR A 33 2.48 -5.73 17.57
C THR A 33 2.79 -6.59 16.35
N ASP A 34 3.68 -7.57 16.50
CA ASP A 34 4.02 -8.52 15.42
C ASP A 34 2.78 -9.29 14.93
N ALA A 35 1.86 -9.65 15.82
CA ALA A 35 0.62 -10.33 15.44
C ALA A 35 -0.30 -9.45 14.58
N GLU A 36 -0.39 -8.15 14.89
CA GLU A 36 -1.15 -7.19 14.08
C GLU A 36 -0.47 -6.95 12.72
N LYS A 37 0.85 -6.79 12.70
CA LYS A 37 1.63 -6.66 11.45
C LYS A 37 1.49 -7.88 10.54
N GLN A 38 1.44 -9.09 11.11
CA GLN A 38 1.15 -10.32 10.37
C GLN A 38 -0.27 -10.33 9.81
N ARG A 39 -1.26 -9.82 10.57
CA ARG A 39 -2.64 -9.69 10.09
C ARG A 39 -2.71 -8.72 8.90
N VAL A 40 -2.00 -7.58 8.95
CA VAL A 40 -1.90 -6.63 7.82
C VAL A 40 -1.42 -7.35 6.55
N LEU A 41 -0.39 -8.21 6.64
CA LEU A 41 0.10 -8.99 5.49
C LEU A 41 -0.97 -9.92 4.93
N VAL A 42 -1.59 -10.74 5.78
CA VAL A 42 -2.60 -11.72 5.36
C VAL A 42 -3.77 -11.02 4.66
N THR A 43 -4.23 -9.91 5.22
CA THR A 43 -5.34 -9.14 4.68
C THR A 43 -4.98 -8.49 3.34
N ALA A 44 -3.79 -7.88 3.20
CA ALA A 44 -3.35 -7.29 1.93
C ALA A 44 -3.24 -8.33 0.81
N PHE A 45 -2.58 -9.47 1.07
CA PHE A 45 -2.45 -10.55 0.10
C PHE A 45 -3.79 -11.20 -0.26
N SER A 46 -4.73 -11.26 0.69
CA SER A 46 -6.08 -11.74 0.41
C SER A 46 -6.81 -10.83 -0.58
N SER A 47 -6.67 -9.51 -0.43
CA SER A 47 -7.23 -8.55 -1.38
C SER A 47 -6.63 -8.74 -2.78
N LEU A 48 -5.30 -8.76 -2.88
CA LEU A 48 -4.59 -8.98 -4.14
C LEU A 48 -5.03 -10.28 -4.81
N TYR A 49 -5.04 -11.39 -4.06
CA TYR A 49 -5.45 -12.69 -4.58
C TYR A 49 -6.84 -12.62 -5.23
N HIS A 50 -7.81 -12.01 -4.57
CA HIS A 50 -9.16 -11.92 -5.13
C HIS A 50 -9.24 -10.96 -6.33
N TRP A 51 -8.53 -9.83 -6.32
CA TRP A 51 -8.48 -8.96 -7.49
C TRP A 51 -7.86 -9.61 -8.72
N THR A 52 -6.87 -10.50 -8.56
CA THR A 52 -6.34 -11.28 -9.70
C THR A 52 -7.37 -12.22 -10.34
N LYS A 53 -8.49 -12.51 -9.65
CA LYS A 53 -9.57 -13.35 -10.19
C LYS A 53 -10.66 -12.57 -10.90
N VAL A 54 -10.96 -11.35 -10.46
CA VAL A 54 -12.18 -10.62 -10.88
C VAL A 54 -12.03 -9.12 -11.12
N GLY A 55 -10.84 -8.57 -10.84
CA GLY A 55 -10.55 -7.13 -10.93
C GLY A 55 -10.02 -6.71 -12.29
N THR A 56 -9.97 -5.39 -12.48
CA THR A 56 -9.20 -4.77 -13.56
C THR A 56 -7.72 -4.74 -13.21
N GLN A 57 -6.87 -4.37 -14.18
CA GLN A 57 -5.45 -4.14 -13.89
C GLN A 57 -5.24 -3.05 -12.85
N GLU A 58 -6.02 -1.98 -12.89
CA GLU A 58 -5.99 -0.93 -11.86
C GLU A 58 -6.32 -1.48 -10.46
N ASN A 59 -7.31 -2.36 -10.33
CA ASN A 59 -7.60 -3.00 -9.04
C ASN A 59 -6.43 -3.85 -8.54
N ILE A 60 -5.78 -4.60 -9.43
CA ILE A 60 -4.62 -5.43 -9.08
C ILE A 60 -3.46 -4.54 -8.63
N GLN A 61 -3.20 -3.42 -9.31
CA GLN A 61 -2.07 -2.55 -8.97
C GLN A 61 -2.30 -1.75 -7.68
N LEU A 62 -3.54 -1.31 -7.40
CA LEU A 62 -3.89 -0.77 -6.08
C LEU A 62 -3.72 -1.82 -4.96
N ALA A 63 -3.98 -3.09 -5.25
CA ALA A 63 -3.73 -4.16 -4.28
C ALA A 63 -2.24 -4.48 -4.11
N ASN A 64 -1.43 -4.34 -5.16
CA ASN A 64 0.04 -4.40 -5.06
C ASN A 64 0.59 -3.28 -4.18
N LEU A 65 0.04 -2.06 -4.28
CA LEU A 65 0.38 -0.95 -3.37
C LEU A 65 0.09 -1.30 -1.90
N ALA A 66 -1.07 -1.89 -1.62
CA ALA A 66 -1.42 -2.36 -0.28
C ALA A 66 -0.45 -3.45 0.22
N VAL A 67 -0.13 -4.43 -0.61
CA VAL A 67 0.86 -5.48 -0.29
C VAL A 67 2.25 -4.90 -0.03
N ALA A 68 2.69 -3.95 -0.85
CA ALA A 68 3.96 -3.26 -0.67
C ALA A 68 4.04 -2.56 0.69
N ARG A 69 2.98 -1.84 1.08
CA ARG A 69 2.88 -1.19 2.38
C ARG A 69 2.88 -2.20 3.52
N ALA A 70 2.14 -3.30 3.41
CA ALA A 70 2.13 -4.37 4.40
C ALA A 70 3.52 -4.99 4.61
N LEU A 71 4.24 -5.27 3.51
CA LEU A 71 5.59 -5.83 3.53
C LEU A 71 6.60 -4.85 4.11
N ALA A 72 6.50 -3.56 3.77
CA ALA A 72 7.39 -2.53 4.30
C ALA A 72 7.19 -2.34 5.81
N LEU A 73 5.95 -2.37 6.31
CA LEU A 73 5.63 -2.35 7.75
C LEU A 73 6.23 -3.56 8.51
N ASN A 74 6.40 -4.68 7.81
CA ASN A 74 7.04 -5.90 8.30
C ASN A 74 8.53 -5.97 7.92
N GLU A 75 9.14 -4.86 7.50
CA GLU A 75 10.58 -4.74 7.20
C GLU A 75 11.08 -5.80 6.20
N THR A 76 10.22 -6.20 5.26
CA THR A 76 10.55 -7.26 4.29
C THR A 76 11.04 -6.65 2.97
N GLU A 77 12.21 -7.08 2.51
CA GLU A 77 12.88 -6.54 1.30
C GLU A 77 12.03 -6.63 0.02
N ILE A 78 11.24 -7.70 -0.13
CA ILE A 78 10.35 -7.89 -1.30
C ILE A 78 9.27 -6.81 -1.44
N SER A 79 9.06 -5.98 -0.40
CA SER A 79 8.21 -4.78 -0.48
C SER A 79 8.56 -3.90 -1.68
N LEU A 80 9.84 -3.80 -2.04
CA LEU A 80 10.30 -2.96 -3.16
C LEU A 80 9.79 -3.45 -4.50
N THR A 81 9.69 -4.77 -4.71
CA THR A 81 9.15 -5.34 -5.96
C THR A 81 7.70 -4.91 -6.16
N TYR A 82 6.86 -5.08 -5.15
CA TYR A 82 5.44 -4.71 -5.23
C TYR A 82 5.24 -3.19 -5.30
N ALA A 83 6.06 -2.42 -4.56
CA ALA A 83 6.02 -0.96 -4.60
C ALA A 83 6.35 -0.43 -6.00
N ARG A 84 7.40 -0.98 -6.63
CA ARG A 84 7.82 -0.61 -7.98
C ARG A 84 6.76 -0.97 -9.02
N GLU A 85 6.19 -2.17 -8.93
CA GLU A 85 5.13 -2.59 -9.87
C GLU A 85 3.93 -1.65 -9.84
N SER A 86 3.46 -1.29 -8.64
CA SER A 86 2.36 -0.34 -8.52
C SER A 86 2.76 1.08 -8.93
N PHE A 87 3.97 1.54 -8.57
CA PHE A 87 4.46 2.86 -8.95
C PHE A 87 4.54 2.98 -10.47
N ASP A 88 5.21 2.05 -11.15
CA ASP A 88 5.43 2.07 -12.59
C ASP A 88 4.10 2.07 -13.38
N PHE A 89 3.05 1.42 -12.84
CA PHE A 89 1.73 1.43 -13.46
C PHE A 89 1.01 2.79 -13.36
N PHE A 90 1.15 3.50 -12.24
CA PHE A 90 0.43 4.74 -11.98
C PHE A 90 1.24 6.01 -12.25
N ASP A 91 2.55 5.91 -12.45
CA ASP A 91 3.42 7.07 -12.67
C ASP A 91 2.95 7.90 -13.88
N GLY A 92 2.67 9.18 -13.63
CA GLY A 92 2.16 10.12 -14.64
C GLY A 92 0.75 9.86 -15.18
N THR A 93 0.04 8.82 -14.72
CA THR A 93 -1.30 8.47 -15.25
C THR A 93 -2.36 8.27 -14.16
N GLY A 94 -1.96 7.95 -12.93
CA GLY A 94 -2.86 7.79 -11.79
C GLY A 94 -3.40 9.13 -11.29
N ALA A 95 -4.53 9.08 -10.57
CA ALA A 95 -5.03 10.24 -9.84
C ALA A 95 -4.00 10.74 -8.82
N ASP A 96 -4.04 12.03 -8.47
CA ASP A 96 -3.04 12.67 -7.61
C ASP A 96 -2.87 11.94 -6.26
N TRP A 97 -3.97 11.46 -5.66
CA TRP A 97 -3.90 10.68 -4.42
C TRP A 97 -3.15 9.35 -4.62
N ILE A 98 -3.35 8.66 -5.74
CA ILE A 98 -2.63 7.41 -6.07
C ILE A 98 -1.14 7.71 -6.25
N GLN A 99 -0.81 8.80 -6.93
CA GLN A 99 0.57 9.23 -7.10
C GLN A 99 1.22 9.56 -5.75
N ALA A 100 0.51 10.24 -4.84
CA ALA A 100 1.00 10.50 -3.49
C ALA A 100 1.32 9.19 -2.74
N PHE A 101 0.37 8.24 -2.73
CA PHE A 101 0.56 6.96 -2.03
C PHE A 101 1.67 6.10 -2.65
N THR A 102 1.73 5.97 -3.97
CA THR A 102 2.78 5.17 -4.63
C THR A 102 4.17 5.72 -4.36
N ASN A 103 4.36 7.04 -4.41
CA ASN A 103 5.61 7.69 -4.02
C ASN A 103 5.94 7.42 -2.53
N ALA A 104 4.97 7.56 -1.63
CA ALA A 104 5.18 7.38 -0.20
C ALA A 104 5.53 5.93 0.18
N VAL A 105 4.79 4.95 -0.37
CA VAL A 105 5.03 3.53 -0.10
C VAL A 105 6.34 3.06 -0.74
N LEU A 106 6.66 3.54 -1.95
CA LEU A 106 7.95 3.26 -2.58
C LEU A 106 9.12 3.81 -1.75
N SER A 107 8.99 5.03 -1.20
CA SER A 107 9.97 5.58 -0.25
C SER A 107 10.21 4.65 0.93
N HIS A 108 9.16 4.13 1.57
CA HIS A 108 9.30 3.20 2.70
C HIS A 108 9.99 1.89 2.27
N ALA A 109 9.58 1.30 1.15
CA ALA A 109 10.18 0.08 0.64
C ALA A 109 11.67 0.25 0.28
N LEU A 110 12.04 1.42 -0.25
CA LEU A 110 13.44 1.78 -0.51
C LEU A 110 14.25 1.89 0.78
N GLN A 111 13.69 2.43 1.87
CA GLN A 111 14.35 2.47 3.18
C GLN A 111 14.62 1.07 3.73
N VAL A 112 13.62 0.17 3.66
CA VAL A 112 13.78 -1.25 4.04
C VAL A 112 14.93 -1.90 3.26
N ASN A 113 15.09 -1.53 1.99
CA ASN A 113 16.16 -1.98 1.10
C ASN A 113 17.45 -1.14 1.17
N LYS A 114 17.57 -0.22 2.14
CA LYS A 114 18.76 0.63 2.38
C LYS A 114 19.14 1.54 1.19
N GLN A 115 18.18 1.85 0.31
CA GLN A 115 18.32 2.77 -0.82
C GLN A 115 17.92 4.19 -0.42
N LEU A 116 18.65 4.79 0.53
CA LEU A 116 18.23 6.00 1.26
C LEU A 116 18.08 7.25 0.39
N GLU A 117 18.98 7.47 -0.58
CA GLU A 117 18.91 8.63 -1.48
C GLU A 117 17.62 8.62 -2.33
N GLN A 118 17.29 7.46 -2.90
CA GLN A 118 16.03 7.29 -3.63
C GLN A 118 14.83 7.40 -2.67
N ALA A 119 14.93 6.83 -1.47
CA ALA A 119 13.86 6.94 -0.50
C ALA A 119 13.53 8.40 -0.17
N GLU A 120 14.54 9.24 0.02
CA GLU A 120 14.38 10.68 0.22
C GLU A 120 13.71 11.36 -0.98
N GLU A 121 14.14 11.04 -2.21
CA GLU A 121 13.54 11.60 -3.43
C GLU A 121 12.04 11.32 -3.49
N PHE A 122 11.64 10.05 -3.32
CA PHE A 122 10.24 9.64 -3.38
C PHE A 122 9.41 10.17 -2.20
N TYR A 123 10.00 10.30 -1.01
CA TYR A 123 9.35 10.95 0.13
C TYR A 123 9.02 12.41 -0.16
N ASN A 124 9.99 13.16 -0.71
CA ASN A 124 9.82 14.55 -1.08
C ASN A 124 8.79 14.74 -2.21
N LYS A 125 8.70 13.82 -3.18
CA LYS A 125 7.63 13.81 -4.19
C LYS A 125 6.26 13.62 -3.54
N ALA A 126 6.13 12.68 -2.60
CA ALA A 126 4.89 12.47 -1.86
C ALA A 126 4.44 13.73 -1.10
N LEU A 127 5.36 14.43 -0.43
CA LEU A 127 5.08 15.71 0.25
C LEU A 127 4.59 16.80 -0.71
N LYS A 128 5.21 16.91 -1.90
CA LYS A 128 4.80 17.90 -2.91
C LYS A 128 3.37 17.64 -3.39
N ILE A 129 3.07 16.39 -3.72
CA ILE A 129 1.72 16.01 -4.18
C ILE A 129 0.70 16.17 -3.05
N GLN A 130 1.04 15.75 -1.82
CA GLN A 130 0.22 15.97 -0.62
C GLN A 130 -0.19 17.43 -0.49
N ALA A 131 0.72 18.38 -0.76
CA ALA A 131 0.44 19.82 -0.67
C ALA A 131 -0.64 20.30 -1.66
N GLU A 132 -0.90 19.55 -2.73
CA GLU A 132 -1.86 19.88 -3.80
C GLU A 132 -3.17 19.08 -3.69
N LEU A 133 -3.20 18.02 -2.86
CA LEU A 133 -4.40 17.20 -2.65
C LEU A 133 -5.57 18.02 -2.09
N THR A 134 -6.77 17.63 -2.50
CA THR A 134 -8.03 18.08 -1.90
C THR A 134 -8.05 17.77 -0.40
N GLU A 135 -8.86 18.48 0.39
CA GLU A 135 -8.95 18.23 1.84
C GLU A 135 -9.35 16.78 2.15
N GLY A 136 -10.29 16.22 1.36
CA GLY A 136 -10.75 14.84 1.52
C GLY A 136 -9.64 13.82 1.25
N ASP A 137 -8.95 13.94 0.12
CA ASP A 137 -7.88 13.01 -0.25
C ASP A 137 -6.68 13.14 0.69
N ARG A 138 -6.33 14.38 1.06
CA ARG A 138 -5.24 14.66 2.01
C ARG A 138 -5.50 14.01 3.35
N LYS A 139 -6.73 14.07 3.86
CA LYS A 139 -7.06 13.43 5.15
C LYS A 139 -6.83 11.92 5.11
N VAL A 140 -7.19 11.26 4.01
CA VAL A 140 -6.97 9.83 3.83
C VAL A 140 -5.48 9.52 3.68
N PHE A 141 -4.76 10.31 2.88
CA PHE A 141 -3.33 10.17 2.71
C PHE A 141 -2.55 10.35 4.01
N ASP A 142 -2.85 11.41 4.77
CA ASP A 142 -2.17 11.76 6.03
C ASP A 142 -2.34 10.68 7.10
N ALA A 143 -3.49 10.01 7.14
CA ALA A 143 -3.77 8.92 8.06
C ALA A 143 -2.77 7.77 7.90
N THR A 144 -2.34 7.48 6.67
CA THR A 144 -1.28 6.49 6.42
C THR A 144 0.12 7.11 6.47
N PHE A 145 0.30 8.31 5.90
CA PHE A 145 1.60 8.91 5.67
C PHE A 145 2.35 9.26 6.96
N CYS A 146 1.63 9.61 8.03
CA CYS A 146 2.26 9.84 9.34
C CYS A 146 2.92 8.58 9.94
N HIS A 147 2.59 7.40 9.41
CA HIS A 147 3.21 6.12 9.75
C HIS A 147 4.22 5.62 8.69
N ILE A 148 4.64 6.48 7.75
CA ILE A 148 5.76 6.20 6.84
C ILE A 148 7.02 6.83 7.45
N PRO A 149 8.09 6.05 7.69
CA PRO A 149 9.35 6.59 8.21
C PRO A 149 9.87 7.72 7.32
N ASN A 150 10.27 8.82 7.95
CA ASN A 150 10.88 9.93 7.24
C ASN A 150 12.37 9.62 7.00
N PRO A 151 12.82 9.41 5.75
CA PRO A 151 14.23 9.11 5.45
C PRO A 151 15.17 10.28 5.80
N LEU A 152 14.65 11.49 5.95
CA LEU A 152 15.41 12.69 6.34
C LEU A 152 15.71 12.73 7.85
N HIS A 153 15.03 11.91 8.65
CA HIS A 153 15.22 11.85 10.09
C HIS A 153 15.93 10.54 10.46
N ILE A 154 17.26 10.60 10.47
CA ILE A 154 18.07 9.53 11.08
C ILE A 154 17.91 9.69 12.60
N PRO A 155 17.35 8.70 13.33
CA PRO A 155 17.35 8.78 14.78
C PRO A 155 18.81 8.78 15.27
N ASP A 156 19.12 9.66 16.21
CA ASP A 156 20.45 9.72 16.83
C ASP A 156 20.88 8.32 17.28
N PRO A 157 22.12 7.88 17.01
CA PRO A 157 22.61 6.62 17.54
C PRO A 157 22.59 6.69 19.07
N GLN A 158 21.82 5.79 19.69
CA GLN A 158 21.87 5.53 21.14
C GLN A 158 23.23 4.96 21.56
#